data_AF-A0AA38T092-F1
#
_entry.id   AF-A0AA38T092-F1
#
_cell.length_a   1.000
_cell.length_b   1.000
_cell.length_c   1.000
_cell.angle_alpha   90.00
_cell.angle_beta   90.00
_cell.angle_gamma   90.00
#
_symmetry.space_group_name_H-M   'P 1'
#
loop_
_entity.id
_entity.type
_entity.pdbx_description
1 polymer ?
#
loop_
_entity_poly.entity_id
_entity_poly.type
_entity_poly.pdbx_seq_one_letter_code
_entity_poly.pdbx_strand_id
1 'polypeptide(L)'
;MEGAASYQRFPKVKIRELKDDYAKFELRETDASVANALRRVMIAEVPTIAIDLVEIEVNSSVLNDEFIAHRLGLIPLTSERAMSMRFSRDCDACDGDGQCEFCSVEFHLRAKCINDQTLDVTSKDLYSSDHTVVPVDFSDSGSGFENNEDQRGITIVKLRKGQELRLRAIARKGIGKDHAKWSPAATVTFMYEPEIHINEEMMETLSLEEKTSVVDSSPTKVFGINPHTQQVG
;
A
#
# COMPACT_ATOMS: atom_id res chain seq x y z
N MET A 1 -42.58 -2.77 -28.65
CA MET A 1 -41.18 -3.21 -28.81
C MET A 1 -40.34 -1.96 -28.98
N GLU A 2 -40.02 -1.29 -27.87
CA GLU A 2 -39.12 -0.13 -27.88
C GLU A 2 -37.69 -0.65 -27.78
N GLY A 3 -36.84 -0.14 -28.67
CA GLY A 3 -35.49 -0.64 -28.90
C GLY A 3 -34.65 -0.61 -27.63
N ALA A 4 -33.96 -1.72 -27.37
CA ALA A 4 -32.89 -1.80 -26.39
C ALA A 4 -31.78 -0.84 -26.82
N ALA A 5 -31.82 0.40 -26.33
CA ALA A 5 -30.69 1.30 -26.38
C ALA A 5 -29.53 0.61 -25.65
N SER A 6 -28.42 0.39 -26.34
CA SER A 6 -27.20 -0.12 -25.74
C SER A 6 -26.81 0.82 -24.60
N TYR A 7 -26.88 0.34 -23.35
CA TYR A 7 -26.43 1.04 -22.13
C TYR A 7 -24.90 1.14 -22.10
N GLN A 8 -24.29 1.64 -23.17
CA GLN A 8 -22.86 1.85 -23.21
C GLN A 8 -22.54 3.11 -22.43
N ARG A 9 -22.14 2.91 -21.18
CA ARG A 9 -21.67 3.97 -20.30
C ARG A 9 -20.20 4.24 -20.62
N PHE A 10 -19.82 5.51 -20.58
CA PHE A 10 -18.44 5.95 -20.78
C PHE A 10 -17.95 6.57 -19.48
N PRO A 11 -17.30 5.79 -18.60
CA PRO A 11 -16.84 6.31 -17.32
C PRO A 11 -15.88 7.49 -17.52
N LYS A 12 -16.04 8.55 -16.72
CA LYS A 12 -15.15 9.72 -16.74
C LYS A 12 -14.33 9.76 -15.46
N VAL A 13 -13.03 9.95 -15.59
CA VAL A 13 -12.09 10.06 -14.47
C VAL A 13 -11.64 11.50 -14.32
N LYS A 14 -11.70 12.04 -13.11
CA LYS A 14 -11.13 13.33 -12.76
C LYS A 14 -10.17 13.18 -11.59
N ILE A 15 -8.89 13.40 -11.82
CA ILE A 15 -7.87 13.39 -10.77
C ILE A 15 -8.06 14.62 -9.89
N ARG A 16 -8.16 14.42 -8.57
CA ARG A 16 -8.32 15.49 -7.57
C ARG A 16 -7.00 15.80 -6.88
N GLU A 17 -6.23 14.77 -6.56
CA GLU A 17 -4.93 14.88 -5.90
C GLU A 17 -4.05 13.71 -6.35
N LEU A 18 -2.78 13.99 -6.62
CA LEU A 18 -1.78 12.98 -6.95
C LEU A 18 -0.47 13.35 -6.26
N LYS A 19 0.04 12.42 -5.46
CA LYS A 19 1.31 12.43 -4.74
C LYS A 19 2.03 11.12 -5.03
N ASP A 20 3.26 11.01 -4.56
CA ASP A 20 4.10 9.83 -4.80
C ASP A 20 3.52 8.54 -4.20
N ASP A 21 2.85 8.64 -3.04
CA ASP A 21 2.26 7.52 -2.29
C ASP A 21 0.72 7.55 -2.24
N TYR A 22 0.09 8.59 -2.81
CA TYR A 22 -1.34 8.83 -2.67
C TYR A 22 -1.99 9.35 -3.96
N ALA A 23 -3.10 8.71 -4.36
CA ALA A 23 -3.92 9.16 -5.47
C ALA A 23 -5.39 9.27 -5.04
N LYS A 24 -5.99 10.43 -5.29
CA LYS A 24 -7.41 10.69 -5.11
C LYS A 24 -8.01 11.12 -6.44
N PHE A 25 -8.99 10.36 -6.90
CA PHE A 25 -9.70 10.65 -8.14
C PHE A 25 -11.20 10.40 -7.96
N GLU A 26 -11.95 10.99 -8.88
CA GLU A 26 -13.40 10.89 -8.96
C GLU A 26 -13.77 10.12 -10.23
N LEU A 27 -14.70 9.19 -10.10
CA LEU A 27 -15.19 8.34 -11.17
C LEU A 27 -16.68 8.62 -11.40
N ARG A 28 -17.01 9.22 -12.54
CA ARG A 28 -18.37 9.60 -12.93
C ARG A 28 -18.90 8.68 -14.03
N GLU A 29 -20.22 8.71 -14.22
CA GLU A 29 -20.92 7.99 -15.31
C GLU A 29 -20.67 6.47 -15.27
N THR A 30 -20.61 5.90 -14.06
CA THR A 30 -20.39 4.47 -13.84
C THR A 30 -21.24 3.93 -12.69
N ASP A 31 -21.30 2.60 -12.58
CA ASP A 31 -21.93 1.92 -11.45
C ASP A 31 -20.92 1.65 -10.33
N ALA A 32 -21.46 1.53 -9.12
CA ALA A 32 -20.71 1.05 -7.96
C ALA A 32 -20.05 -0.32 -8.17
N SER A 33 -20.64 -1.17 -9.01
CA SER A 33 -20.09 -2.47 -9.37
C SER A 33 -18.73 -2.33 -10.08
N VAL A 34 -18.58 -1.35 -10.98
CA VAL A 34 -17.33 -1.06 -11.70
C VAL A 34 -16.29 -0.49 -10.73
N ALA A 35 -16.69 0.47 -9.87
CA ALA A 35 -15.81 1.04 -8.86
C ALA A 35 -15.29 -0.03 -7.88
N ASN A 36 -16.18 -0.92 -7.42
CA ASN A 36 -15.81 -2.02 -6.54
C ASN A 36 -14.94 -3.07 -7.25
N ALA A 37 -15.21 -3.36 -8.53
CA ALA A 37 -14.35 -4.23 -9.33
C ALA A 37 -12.94 -3.65 -9.46
N LEU A 38 -12.81 -2.37 -9.80
CA LEU A 38 -11.52 -1.68 -9.87
C LEU A 38 -10.77 -1.73 -8.53
N ARG A 39 -11.46 -1.43 -7.43
CA ARG A 39 -10.90 -1.56 -6.08
C ARG A 39 -10.37 -2.97 -5.81
N ARG A 40 -11.13 -4.01 -6.16
CA ARG A 40 -10.72 -5.41 -5.93
C ARG A 40 -9.51 -5.79 -6.77
N VAL A 41 -9.47 -5.37 -8.03
CA VAL A 41 -8.34 -5.61 -8.95
C VAL A 41 -7.07 -4.94 -8.41
N MET A 42 -7.17 -3.67 -8.00
CA MET A 42 -6.05 -2.92 -7.40
C MET A 42 -5.45 -3.64 -6.18
N ILE A 43 -6.29 -4.23 -5.32
CA ILE A 43 -5.83 -4.90 -4.10
C ILE A 43 -5.26 -6.30 -4.40
N ALA A 44 -5.89 -7.06 -5.31
CA ALA A 44 -5.70 -8.50 -5.39
C ALA A 44 -5.05 -9.03 -6.68
N GLU A 45 -5.12 -8.30 -7.80
CA GLU A 45 -4.74 -8.82 -9.12
C GLU A 45 -3.55 -8.10 -9.74
N VAL A 46 -3.16 -6.93 -9.22
CA VAL A 46 -1.95 -6.24 -9.65
C VAL A 46 -0.72 -6.98 -9.11
N PRO A 47 0.21 -7.42 -9.97
CA PRO A 47 1.35 -8.22 -9.54
C PRO A 47 2.47 -7.36 -8.93
N THR A 48 3.11 -7.88 -7.89
CA THR A 48 4.26 -7.25 -7.20
C THR A 48 5.34 -8.29 -6.92
N ILE A 49 6.51 -7.83 -6.45
CA ILE A 49 7.62 -8.69 -6.03
C ILE A 49 7.72 -8.67 -4.50
N ALA A 50 7.76 -9.84 -3.88
CA ALA A 50 7.96 -10.00 -2.45
C ALA A 50 8.80 -11.25 -2.14
N ILE A 51 9.43 -11.28 -0.96
CA ILE A 51 10.20 -12.44 -0.48
C ILE A 51 9.26 -13.63 -0.27
N ASP A 52 9.62 -14.76 -0.88
CA ASP A 52 8.80 -15.97 -0.88
C ASP A 52 9.47 -17.16 -0.20
N LEU A 53 10.75 -17.38 -0.49
CA LEU A 53 11.55 -18.41 0.16
C LEU A 53 12.63 -17.77 1.00
N VAL A 54 12.84 -18.29 2.21
CA VAL A 54 13.94 -17.88 3.09
C VAL A 54 14.66 -19.14 3.55
N GLU A 55 15.94 -19.22 3.23
CA GLU A 55 16.86 -20.28 3.61
C GLU A 55 17.79 -19.72 4.69
N ILE A 56 17.65 -20.22 5.91
CA ILE A 56 18.45 -19.77 7.05
C ILE A 56 19.66 -20.69 7.17
N GLU A 57 20.86 -20.10 7.03
CA GLU A 57 22.11 -20.81 7.23
C GLU A 57 22.48 -20.85 8.72
N VAL A 58 22.31 -19.72 9.41
CA VAL A 58 22.60 -19.58 10.84
C VAL A 58 21.58 -18.64 11.47
N ASN A 59 20.88 -19.10 12.50
CA ASN A 59 20.10 -18.24 13.39
C ASN A 59 20.43 -18.58 14.84
N SER A 60 21.06 -17.63 15.53
CA SER A 60 21.31 -17.69 16.98
C SER A 60 20.63 -16.53 17.73
N SER A 61 19.69 -15.87 17.05
CA SER A 61 18.88 -14.80 17.62
C SER A 61 17.83 -15.35 18.59
N VAL A 62 17.10 -14.44 19.24
CA VAL A 62 15.98 -14.81 20.13
C VAL A 62 14.71 -15.16 19.35
N LEU A 63 14.61 -14.71 18.09
CA LEU A 63 13.47 -15.03 17.23
C LEU A 63 13.72 -16.36 16.53
N ASN A 64 12.68 -17.17 16.49
CA ASN A 64 12.59 -18.38 15.68
C ASN A 64 12.54 -18.06 14.18
N ASP A 65 12.98 -19.05 13.41
CA ASP A 65 13.19 -18.98 11.96
C ASP A 65 11.95 -18.51 11.20
N GLU A 66 10.78 -19.06 11.56
CA GLU A 66 9.50 -18.77 10.94
C GLU A 66 9.05 -17.33 11.17
N PHE A 67 9.36 -16.72 12.33
CA PHE A 67 9.03 -15.32 12.57
C PHE A 67 9.93 -14.39 11.75
N ILE A 68 11.22 -14.72 11.61
CA ILE A 68 12.13 -13.94 10.76
C ILE A 68 11.69 -14.05 9.30
N ALA A 69 11.39 -15.26 8.82
CA ALA A 69 10.91 -15.49 7.46
C ALA A 69 9.59 -14.74 7.18
N HIS A 70 8.64 -14.77 8.13
CA HIS A 70 7.38 -14.04 8.00
C HIS A 70 7.59 -12.52 7.93
N ARG A 71 8.47 -11.96 8.77
CA ARG A 71 8.80 -10.53 8.72
C ARG A 71 9.45 -10.13 7.41
N LEU A 72 10.42 -10.92 6.94
CA LEU A 72 11.07 -10.71 5.64
C LEU A 72 10.06 -10.72 4.49
N GLY A 73 9.11 -11.65 4.52
CA GLY A 73 8.03 -11.74 3.54
C GLY A 73 7.17 -10.50 3.43
N LEU A 74 7.07 -9.67 4.48
CA LEU A 74 6.27 -8.46 4.52
C LEU A 74 7.07 -7.16 4.28
N ILE A 75 8.38 -7.24 4.04
CA ILE A 75 9.17 -6.07 3.67
C ILE A 75 8.81 -5.69 2.22
N PRO A 76 8.28 -4.47 1.98
CA PRO A 76 7.97 -4.02 0.64
C PRO A 76 9.25 -3.84 -0.17
N LEU A 77 9.24 -4.37 -1.39
CA LEU A 77 10.33 -4.25 -2.36
C LEU A 77 9.90 -3.36 -3.53
N THR A 78 10.85 -2.65 -4.13
CA THR A 78 10.64 -1.96 -5.40
C THR A 78 10.20 -2.97 -6.46
N SER A 79 9.11 -2.66 -7.14
CA SER A 79 8.40 -3.61 -8.01
C SER A 79 8.33 -3.16 -9.48
N GLU A 80 9.20 -2.25 -9.92
CA GLU A 80 9.25 -1.80 -11.33
C GLU A 80 9.45 -2.98 -12.30
N ARG A 81 10.25 -3.96 -11.88
CA ARG A 81 10.53 -5.18 -12.65
C ARG A 81 9.37 -6.18 -12.65
N ALA A 82 8.39 -6.04 -11.76
CA ALA A 82 7.31 -7.03 -11.56
C ALA A 82 6.54 -7.35 -12.84
N MET A 83 6.34 -6.37 -13.73
CA MET A 83 5.66 -6.59 -15.00
C MET A 83 6.48 -7.44 -15.98
N SER A 84 7.80 -7.21 -16.04
CA SER A 84 8.73 -7.95 -16.92
C SER A 84 9.09 -9.34 -16.41
N MET A 85 9.03 -9.55 -15.09
CA MET A 85 9.34 -10.82 -14.44
C MET A 85 8.27 -11.87 -14.75
N ARG A 86 8.70 -13.12 -14.95
CA ARG A 86 7.79 -14.24 -15.16
C ARG A 86 7.29 -14.78 -13.81
N PHE A 87 6.08 -15.34 -13.79
CA PHE A 87 5.63 -16.12 -12.65
C PHE A 87 6.47 -17.39 -12.55
N SER A 88 6.86 -17.79 -11.34
CA SER A 88 7.69 -18.98 -11.13
C SER A 88 7.06 -20.26 -11.70
N ARG A 89 5.72 -20.37 -11.66
CA ARG A 89 4.96 -21.51 -12.19
C ARG A 89 4.90 -21.57 -13.72
N ASP A 90 5.10 -20.44 -14.39
CA ASP A 90 4.98 -20.28 -15.84
C ASP A 90 6.36 -20.00 -16.48
N CYS A 91 7.44 -20.34 -15.78
CA CYS A 91 8.80 -20.02 -16.22
C CYS A 91 9.41 -21.20 -16.97
N ASP A 92 9.49 -21.09 -18.29
CA ASP A 92 10.11 -22.11 -19.15
C ASP A 92 11.65 -22.16 -19.07
N ALA A 93 12.27 -21.18 -18.42
CA ALA A 93 13.73 -21.02 -18.37
C ALA A 93 14.39 -21.75 -17.19
N CYS A 94 13.62 -22.13 -16.18
CA CYS A 94 14.06 -22.99 -15.10
C CYS A 94 13.18 -24.24 -15.11
N ASP A 95 13.77 -25.43 -15.03
CA ASP A 95 13.10 -26.74 -15.07
C ASP A 95 12.25 -27.02 -13.79
N GLY A 96 11.43 -26.06 -13.37
CA GLY A 96 10.57 -26.14 -12.19
C GLY A 96 11.20 -25.67 -10.88
N ASP A 97 12.51 -25.39 -10.84
CA ASP A 97 13.20 -24.98 -9.61
C ASP A 97 12.79 -23.58 -9.13
N GLY A 98 12.24 -22.74 -10.02
CA GLY A 98 11.76 -21.40 -9.66
C GLY A 98 12.87 -20.47 -9.15
N GLN A 99 14.09 -20.69 -9.65
CA GLN A 99 15.32 -19.99 -9.28
C GLN A 99 16.13 -19.68 -10.55
N CYS A 100 15.68 -18.71 -11.35
CA CYS A 100 16.47 -18.15 -12.44
C CYS A 100 16.37 -16.63 -12.47
N GLU A 101 17.20 -16.00 -13.29
CA GLU A 101 17.25 -14.55 -13.45
C GLU A 101 15.91 -13.94 -13.92
N PHE A 102 15.04 -14.71 -14.59
CA PHE A 102 13.77 -14.21 -15.16
C PHE A 102 12.58 -14.31 -14.20
N CYS A 103 12.65 -15.17 -13.18
CA CYS A 103 11.52 -15.48 -12.30
C CYS A 103 11.84 -15.35 -10.80
N SER A 104 13.07 -14.99 -10.44
CA SER A 104 13.47 -14.77 -9.06
C SER A 104 14.53 -13.67 -8.91
N VAL A 105 14.57 -13.05 -7.74
CA VAL A 105 15.68 -12.17 -7.31
C VAL A 105 16.18 -12.67 -5.97
N GLU A 106 17.50 -12.77 -5.83
CA GLU A 106 18.15 -13.29 -4.64
C GLU A 106 18.59 -12.16 -3.70
N PHE A 107 18.44 -12.40 -2.41
CA PHE A 107 18.82 -11.51 -1.33
C PHE A 107 19.69 -12.25 -0.32
N HIS A 108 20.67 -11.56 0.24
CA HIS A 108 21.54 -12.08 1.29
C HIS A 108 21.55 -11.15 2.50
N LEU A 109 21.46 -11.74 3.70
CA LEU A 109 21.59 -11.03 4.96
C LEU A 109 22.65 -11.71 5.82
N ARG A 110 23.64 -10.94 6.26
CA ARG A 110 24.74 -11.41 7.12
C ARG A 110 24.98 -10.39 8.22
N ALA A 111 24.52 -10.70 9.43
CA ALA A 111 24.67 -9.82 10.59
C ALA A 111 25.22 -10.60 11.79
N LYS A 112 26.24 -10.05 12.45
CA LYS A 112 26.82 -10.60 13.68
C LYS A 112 27.09 -9.50 14.69
N CYS A 113 26.54 -9.63 15.89
CA CYS A 113 26.74 -8.67 16.95
C CYS A 113 27.99 -9.02 17.77
N ILE A 114 29.07 -8.25 17.57
CA ILE A 114 30.34 -8.45 18.29
C ILE A 114 30.44 -7.52 19.51
N ASN A 115 29.81 -6.35 19.43
CA ASN A 115 29.85 -5.32 20.46
C ASN A 115 28.88 -5.64 21.61
N ASP A 116 29.10 -5.03 22.78
CA ASP A 116 28.18 -5.16 23.93
C ASP A 116 26.85 -4.40 23.71
N GLN A 117 26.78 -3.51 22.72
CA GLN A 117 25.56 -2.81 22.33
C GLN A 117 24.67 -3.69 21.44
N THR A 118 23.36 -3.54 21.56
CA THR A 118 22.40 -4.22 20.67
C THR A 118 22.63 -3.81 19.23
N LEU A 119 22.71 -4.78 18.32
CA LEU A 119 22.69 -4.55 16.88
C LEU A 119 21.26 -4.70 16.38
N ASP A 120 20.68 -3.61 15.86
CA ASP A 120 19.38 -3.64 15.19
C ASP A 120 19.62 -4.02 13.72
N VAL A 121 19.14 -5.20 13.32
CA VAL A 121 19.19 -5.66 11.92
C VAL A 121 17.94 -5.18 11.20
N THR A 122 18.11 -4.49 10.08
CA THR A 122 17.05 -3.77 9.35
C THR A 122 16.95 -4.20 7.89
N SER A 123 15.92 -3.73 7.19
CA SER A 123 15.75 -3.96 5.75
C SER A 123 16.93 -3.45 4.92
N LYS A 124 17.67 -2.44 5.39
CA LYS A 124 18.86 -1.92 4.69
C LYS A 124 20.05 -2.88 4.70
N ASP A 125 20.08 -3.81 5.66
CA ASP A 125 21.12 -4.85 5.74
C ASP A 125 20.89 -5.99 4.74
N LEU A 126 19.74 -6.00 4.06
CA LEU A 126 19.39 -6.99 3.05
C LEU A 126 20.01 -6.60 1.70
N TYR A 127 21.04 -7.34 1.28
CA TYR A 127 21.73 -7.11 0.03
C TYR A 127 21.02 -7.84 -1.13
N SER A 128 20.63 -7.10 -2.17
CA SER A 128 20.00 -7.66 -3.37
C SER A 128 21.04 -8.02 -4.44
N SER A 129 20.83 -9.11 -5.16
CA SER A 129 21.58 -9.44 -6.37
C SER A 129 21.26 -8.50 -7.54
N ASP A 130 20.08 -7.87 -7.53
CA ASP A 130 19.57 -6.97 -8.57
C ASP A 130 19.27 -5.59 -7.97
N HIS A 131 19.97 -4.56 -8.45
CA HIS A 131 19.84 -3.19 -7.96
C HIS A 131 18.48 -2.54 -8.24
N THR A 132 17.65 -3.13 -9.12
CA THR A 132 16.30 -2.64 -9.43
C THR A 132 15.24 -3.12 -8.43
N VAL A 133 15.54 -4.19 -7.67
CA VAL A 133 14.65 -4.77 -6.68
C VAL A 133 15.32 -4.68 -5.32
N VAL A 134 15.00 -3.63 -4.59
CA VAL A 134 15.55 -3.33 -3.27
C VAL A 134 14.42 -3.02 -2.28
N PRO A 135 14.65 -3.16 -0.97
CA PRO A 135 13.67 -2.74 0.02
C PRO A 135 13.32 -1.26 -0.12
N VAL A 136 12.03 -0.93 -0.05
CA VAL A 136 11.57 0.46 -0.12
C VAL A 136 12.07 1.22 1.11
N ASP A 137 12.69 2.38 0.90
CA ASP A 137 13.09 3.29 1.96
C ASP A 137 12.03 4.39 2.12
N PHE A 138 11.52 4.55 3.35
CA PHE A 138 10.51 5.56 3.68
C PHE A 138 11.13 6.89 4.16
N SER A 139 12.46 7.00 4.15
CA SER A 139 13.16 8.15 4.73
C SER A 139 13.19 9.40 3.84
N ASP A 140 12.61 9.38 2.64
CA ASP A 140 12.65 10.53 1.73
C ASP A 140 11.27 10.87 1.16
N SER A 141 10.52 11.73 1.88
CA SER A 141 9.61 12.76 1.34
C SER A 141 8.77 13.44 2.44
N GLY A 142 9.30 14.51 3.03
CA GLY A 142 8.48 15.65 3.47
C GLY A 142 7.79 15.61 4.84
N SER A 143 8.05 14.63 5.71
CA SER A 143 7.60 14.75 7.10
C SER A 143 8.55 15.69 7.88
N GLY A 144 8.07 16.88 8.23
CA GLY A 144 8.82 17.91 8.98
C GLY A 144 9.15 17.54 10.43
N PHE A 145 9.39 16.26 10.71
CA PHE A 145 9.94 15.78 11.95
C PHE A 145 11.43 15.57 11.74
N GLU A 146 12.19 16.66 11.90
CA GLU A 146 13.64 16.63 11.95
C GLU A 146 14.10 15.77 13.15
N ASN A 147 14.30 14.47 12.93
CA ASN A 147 15.11 13.63 13.82
C ASN A 147 16.01 12.74 12.96
N ASN A 148 17.32 13.04 12.98
CA ASN A 148 18.41 12.30 12.32
C ASN A 148 18.62 10.85 12.87
N GLU A 149 17.62 10.26 13.52
CA GLU A 149 17.64 8.88 14.03
C GLU A 149 16.66 7.94 13.29
N ASP A 150 15.78 8.49 12.44
CA ASP A 150 14.69 7.77 11.76
C ASP A 150 15.06 7.15 10.40
N GLN A 151 16.34 7.19 10.00
CA GLN A 151 16.83 6.50 8.78
C GLN A 151 17.00 4.99 8.95
N ARG A 152 16.44 4.40 10.00
CA ARG A 152 16.53 2.97 10.24
C ARG A 152 15.42 2.30 9.45
N GLY A 153 15.80 1.57 8.40
CA GLY A 153 14.85 0.75 7.65
C GLY A 153 14.06 -0.20 8.56
N ILE A 154 13.13 -0.96 7.98
CA ILE A 154 12.24 -1.84 8.75
C ILE A 154 13.08 -2.81 9.59
N THR A 155 12.95 -2.75 10.91
CA THR A 155 13.67 -3.68 11.80
C THR A 155 13.19 -5.11 11.55
N ILE A 156 14.12 -6.05 11.44
CA ILE A 156 13.87 -7.48 11.24
C ILE A 156 14.06 -8.20 12.58
N VAL A 157 15.22 -8.01 13.22
CA VAL A 157 15.57 -8.62 14.50
C VAL A 157 16.58 -7.75 15.25
N LYS A 158 16.63 -7.89 16.57
CA LYS A 158 17.65 -7.27 17.41
C LYS A 158 18.59 -8.35 17.93
N LEU A 159 19.89 -8.18 17.72
CA LEU A 159 20.92 -9.12 18.14
C LEU A 159 21.68 -8.57 19.36
N ARG A 160 21.92 -9.44 20.34
CA ARG A 160 22.85 -9.20 21.46
C ARG A 160 24.22 -9.75 21.12
N LYS A 161 25.24 -9.33 21.89
CA LYS A 161 26.62 -9.79 21.74
C LYS A 161 26.70 -11.32 21.63
N GLY A 162 27.39 -11.79 20.59
CA GLY A 162 27.58 -13.20 20.27
C GLY A 162 26.52 -13.79 19.35
N GLN A 163 25.37 -13.12 19.14
CA GLN A 163 24.34 -13.59 18.22
C GLN A 163 24.67 -13.22 16.76
N GLU A 164 24.28 -14.11 15.88
CA GLU A 164 24.49 -14.08 14.43
C GLU A 164 23.21 -14.52 13.70
N LEU A 165 22.92 -13.82 12.60
CA LEU A 165 21.90 -14.16 11.63
C LEU A 165 22.51 -14.18 10.23
N ARG A 166 22.39 -15.31 9.54
CA ARG A 166 22.81 -15.50 8.16
C ARG A 166 21.73 -16.24 7.39
N LEU A 167 21.27 -15.62 6.31
CA LEU A 167 20.23 -16.19 5.47
C LEU A 167 20.35 -15.74 4.03
N ARG A 168 19.69 -16.53 3.18
CA ARG A 168 19.47 -16.32 1.75
C ARG A 168 17.96 -16.25 1.54
N ALA A 169 17.48 -15.24 0.85
CA ALA A 169 16.06 -15.04 0.59
C ALA A 169 15.82 -14.89 -0.91
N ILE A 170 14.70 -15.42 -1.39
CA ILE A 170 14.35 -15.42 -2.81
C ILE A 170 13.03 -14.69 -2.96
N ALA A 171 13.04 -13.57 -3.67
CA ALA A 171 11.86 -12.82 -4.02
C ALA A 171 11.28 -13.27 -5.36
N ARG A 172 9.96 -13.32 -5.41
CA ARG A 172 9.19 -13.79 -6.57
C ARG A 172 8.03 -12.86 -6.87
N LYS A 173 7.63 -12.86 -8.14
CA LYS A 173 6.41 -12.22 -8.61
C LYS A 173 5.18 -12.99 -8.11
N GLY A 174 4.23 -12.27 -7.53
CA GLY A 174 2.94 -12.80 -7.09
C GLY A 174 1.84 -11.76 -7.13
N ILE A 175 0.63 -12.14 -6.73
CA ILE A 175 -0.55 -11.27 -6.68
C ILE A 175 -1.18 -11.30 -5.29
N GLY A 176 -1.84 -10.19 -4.89
CA GLY A 176 -2.46 -10.07 -3.57
C GLY A 176 -3.52 -11.14 -3.26
N LYS A 177 -4.12 -11.75 -4.28
CA LYS A 177 -5.05 -12.88 -4.15
C LYS A 177 -4.40 -14.14 -3.57
N ASP A 178 -3.12 -14.37 -3.87
CA ASP A 178 -2.38 -15.54 -3.40
C ASP A 178 -1.91 -15.33 -1.95
N HIS A 179 -1.41 -14.13 -1.64
CA HIS A 179 -1.03 -13.74 -0.28
C HIS A 179 -0.98 -12.21 -0.14
N ALA A 180 -1.36 -11.69 1.04
CA ALA A 180 -1.43 -10.25 1.31
C ALA A 180 -0.09 -9.51 1.12
N LYS A 181 1.04 -10.21 1.24
CA LYS A 181 2.39 -9.66 0.99
C LYS A 181 2.58 -9.11 -0.42
N TRP A 182 1.79 -9.58 -1.39
CA TRP A 182 1.83 -9.10 -2.77
C TRP A 182 0.76 -8.03 -3.06
N SER A 183 0.04 -7.53 -2.06
CA SER A 183 -0.88 -6.42 -2.27
C SER A 183 -0.07 -5.13 -2.49
N PRO A 184 -0.24 -4.42 -3.62
CA PRO A 184 0.54 -3.22 -3.93
C PRO A 184 0.07 -1.98 -3.18
N ALA A 185 -1.11 -2.02 -2.57
CA ALA A 185 -1.77 -0.86 -1.99
C ALA A 185 -1.95 -1.04 -0.48
N ALA A 186 -1.58 -0.02 0.29
CA ALA A 186 -1.81 0.00 1.73
C ALA A 186 -3.31 0.04 2.06
N THR A 187 -4.07 0.87 1.33
CA THR A 187 -5.53 0.93 1.43
C THR A 187 -6.13 1.44 0.14
N VAL A 188 -7.28 0.87 -0.24
CA VAL A 188 -8.08 1.34 -1.38
C VAL A 188 -9.54 1.39 -0.94
N THR A 189 -10.11 2.59 -0.93
CA THR A 189 -11.48 2.85 -0.52
C THR A 189 -12.14 3.78 -1.51
N PHE A 190 -13.46 3.64 -1.68
CA PHE A 190 -14.27 4.59 -2.42
C PHE A 190 -15.49 4.96 -1.57
N MET A 191 -16.00 6.17 -1.78
CA MET A 191 -17.23 6.66 -1.18
C MET A 191 -18.04 7.32 -2.28
N TYR A 192 -19.37 7.27 -2.18
CA TYR A 192 -20.23 8.03 -3.07
C TYR A 192 -20.11 9.52 -2.77
N GLU A 193 -20.31 10.34 -3.79
CA GLU A 193 -20.50 11.77 -3.59
C GLU A 193 -21.80 11.97 -2.80
N PRO A 194 -21.75 12.63 -1.63
CA PRO A 194 -22.95 12.85 -0.83
C PRO A 194 -23.84 13.88 -1.53
N GLU A 195 -25.05 13.48 -1.90
CA GLU A 195 -26.08 14.41 -2.35
C GLU A 195 -26.88 14.88 -1.13
N ILE A 196 -26.69 16.15 -0.76
CA ILE A 196 -27.41 16.76 0.35
C ILE A 196 -28.44 17.73 -0.21
N HIS A 197 -29.70 17.43 0.02
CA HIS A 197 -30.83 18.29 -0.35
C HIS A 197 -31.32 19.02 0.90
N ILE A 198 -31.22 20.33 0.89
CA ILE A 198 -31.76 21.19 1.95
C ILE A 198 -33.22 21.51 1.61
N ASN A 199 -34.14 21.23 2.52
CA ASN A 199 -35.52 21.65 2.36
C ASN A 199 -35.65 23.13 2.75
N GLU A 200 -35.76 24.00 1.74
CA GLU A 200 -35.83 25.45 1.92
C GLU A 200 -37.05 25.88 2.75
N GLU A 201 -38.23 25.28 2.54
CA GLU A 201 -39.46 25.63 3.26
C GLU A 201 -39.32 25.38 4.77
N MET A 202 -38.75 24.23 5.15
CA MET A 202 -38.48 23.94 6.56
C MET A 202 -37.38 24.85 7.13
N MET A 203 -36.35 25.15 6.34
CA MET A 203 -35.26 26.03 6.78
C MET A 203 -35.72 27.47 7.01
N GLU A 204 -36.74 27.96 6.30
CA GLU A 204 -37.33 29.28 6.54
C GLU A 204 -38.10 29.37 7.87
N THR A 205 -38.60 28.24 8.38
CA THR A 205 -39.29 28.21 9.68
C THR A 205 -38.35 28.28 10.89
N LEU A 206 -37.06 28.01 10.68
CA LEU A 206 -36.05 27.95 11.74
C LEU A 206 -35.47 29.33 12.09
N SER A 207 -35.16 29.51 13.38
CA SER A 207 -34.43 30.69 13.87
C SER A 207 -32.96 30.71 13.40
N LEU A 208 -32.32 31.87 13.50
CA LEU A 208 -30.91 32.04 13.11
C LEU A 208 -29.97 31.14 13.95
N GLU A 209 -30.28 30.93 15.24
CA GLU A 209 -29.50 30.05 16.13
C GLU A 209 -29.61 28.59 15.71
N GLU A 210 -30.81 28.14 15.33
CA GLU A 210 -31.05 26.77 14.84
C GLU A 210 -30.36 26.54 13.48
N LYS A 211 -30.42 27.50 12.56
CA LYS A 211 -29.67 27.44 11.30
C LYS A 211 -28.17 27.34 11.52
N THR A 212 -27.64 28.07 12.51
CA THR A 212 -26.22 28.03 12.88
C THR A 212 -25.85 26.66 13.45
N SER A 213 -26.69 26.11 14.32
CA SER A 213 -26.52 24.76 14.87
C SER A 213 -26.50 23.68 13.77
N VAL A 214 -27.37 23.80 12.75
CA VAL A 214 -27.37 22.89 11.59
C VAL A 214 -26.05 22.97 10.81
N VAL A 215 -25.55 24.17 10.56
CA VAL A 215 -24.25 24.36 9.87
C VAL A 215 -23.09 23.81 10.71
N ASP A 216 -23.09 24.08 12.02
CA ASP A 216 -22.06 23.62 12.96
C ASP A 216 -22.10 22.10 13.19
N SER A 217 -23.25 21.46 12.97
CA SER A 217 -23.37 20.00 13.05
C SER A 217 -22.62 19.26 11.94
N SER A 218 -22.20 19.96 10.88
CA SER A 218 -21.49 19.37 9.74
C SER A 218 -19.99 19.18 10.04
N PRO A 219 -19.49 17.94 10.18
CA PRO A 219 -18.11 17.68 10.57
C PRO A 219 -17.08 18.14 9.53
N THR A 220 -17.49 18.18 8.26
CA THR A 220 -16.68 18.63 7.13
C THR A 220 -16.94 20.09 6.74
N LYS A 221 -17.79 20.81 7.47
CA LYS A 221 -18.18 22.21 7.21
C LYS A 221 -18.58 22.45 5.75
N VAL A 222 -19.41 21.55 5.23
CA VAL A 222 -19.88 21.61 3.83
C VAL A 222 -20.96 22.66 3.59
N PHE A 223 -21.57 23.18 4.66
CA PHE A 223 -22.58 24.24 4.58
C PHE A 223 -22.02 25.57 5.08
N GLY A 224 -22.53 26.66 4.52
CA GLY A 224 -22.34 28.02 5.00
C GLY A 224 -23.67 28.76 5.13
N ILE A 225 -23.66 29.87 5.86
CA ILE A 225 -24.80 30.79 5.93
C ILE A 225 -24.45 32.02 5.10
N ASN A 226 -25.32 32.39 4.16
CA ASN A 226 -25.17 33.64 3.44
C ASN A 226 -25.48 34.82 4.39
N PRO A 227 -24.53 35.75 4.62
CA PRO A 227 -24.70 36.83 5.60
C PRO A 227 -25.77 37.85 5.20
N HIS A 228 -26.17 37.91 3.92
CA HIS A 228 -27.17 38.85 3.42
C HIS A 228 -28.57 38.25 3.34
N THR A 229 -28.69 36.97 2.98
CA THR A 229 -30.00 36.30 2.80
C THR A 229 -30.39 35.41 3.98
N GLN A 230 -29.47 35.14 4.93
CA GLN A 230 -29.68 34.21 6.05
C GLN A 230 -30.14 32.81 5.61
N GLN A 231 -29.83 32.44 4.37
CA GLN A 231 -30.06 31.12 3.81
C GLN A 231 -28.83 30.24 4.01
N VAL A 232 -29.06 28.95 4.23
CA VAL A 232 -28.02 27.93 4.36
C VAL A 232 -27.81 27.26 3.02
N GLY A 233 -26.56 27.12 2.58
CA GLY A 233 -26.19 26.49 1.32
C GLY A 233 -24.74 26.05 1.27
#